data_AF-A0A2S2N7B2-F1
#
_entry.id   AF-A0A2S2N7B2-F1
#
_cell.length_a   1.000
_cell.length_b   1.000
_cell.length_c   1.000
_cell.angle_alpha   90.00
_cell.angle_beta   90.00
_cell.angle_gamma   90.00
#
_symmetry.space_group_name_H-M   'P 1'
#
loop_
_entity.id
_entity.type
_entity.pdbx_description
1 polymer ?
#
loop_
_entity_poly.entity_id
_entity_poly.type
_entity_poly.pdbx_seq_one_letter_code
_entity_poly.pdbx_strand_id
1 'polypeptide(L)'
;NHEADEENKIERQIISNNLKRKATENMCERPSKLLHSYLRENNTNAITTKDVTYIKHNIFQARASLRPNLPRSRQEVHDILKDIDVKTYEGNTYLQVNNAKKGILLFSTDENLKFLSESTT
;
A
#
# COMPACT_ATOMS: atom_id res chain seq x y z
N ASN A 1 39.69 -3.77 15.36
CA ASN A 1 39.83 -3.36 13.95
C ASN A 1 38.51 -3.74 13.27
N HIS A 2 37.61 -2.78 13.02
CA HIS A 2 36.40 -3.06 12.27
C HIS A 2 36.75 -2.88 10.78
N GLU A 3 36.64 -3.94 9.99
CA GLU A 3 36.75 -3.84 8.53
C GLU A 3 35.69 -2.86 8.03
N ALA A 4 36.09 -1.94 7.15
CA ALA A 4 35.17 -1.02 6.50
C ALA A 4 34.13 -1.84 5.74
N ASP A 5 32.85 -1.52 5.95
CA ASP A 5 31.77 -2.15 5.19
C ASP A 5 32.05 -1.94 3.70
N GLU A 6 31.94 -3.02 2.90
CA GLU A 6 32.09 -2.93 1.45
C GLU A 6 31.17 -1.82 0.91
N GLU A 7 31.69 -0.93 0.07
CA GLU A 7 30.97 0.21 -0.52
C GLU A 7 29.62 -0.21 -1.14
N ASN A 8 29.58 -1.41 -1.73
CA ASN A 8 28.38 -2.08 -2.25
C ASN A 8 27.28 -2.30 -1.20
N LYS A 9 27.61 -2.49 0.07
CA LYS A 9 26.64 -2.67 1.16
C LYS A 9 25.96 -1.35 1.51
N ILE A 10 26.70 -0.25 1.49
CA ILE A 10 26.17 1.10 1.77
C ILE A 10 25.20 1.52 0.65
N GLU A 11 25.59 1.35 -0.61
CA GLU A 11 24.72 1.68 -1.75
C GLU A 11 23.40 0.89 -1.71
N ARG A 12 23.46 -0.43 -1.43
CA ARG A 12 22.26 -1.26 -1.30
C ARG A 12 21.31 -0.78 -0.19
N GLN A 13 21.85 -0.33 0.93
CA GLN A 13 21.04 0.22 2.02
C GLN A 13 20.37 1.52 1.61
N ILE A 14 21.08 2.43 0.92
CA ILE A 14 20.52 3.68 0.40
C ILE A 14 19.35 3.39 -0.54
N ILE A 15 19.55 2.51 -1.52
CA ILE A 15 18.51 2.09 -2.47
C ILE A 15 17.31 1.51 -1.73
N SER A 16 17.54 0.58 -0.79
CA SER A 16 16.47 -0.06 -0.04
C SER A 16 15.68 0.95 0.83
N ASN A 17 16.34 1.91 1.46
CA ASN A 17 15.70 2.92 2.29
C ASN A 17 14.85 3.89 1.47
N ASN A 18 15.39 4.38 0.35
CA ASN A 18 14.64 5.24 -0.56
C ASN A 18 13.41 4.54 -1.13
N LEU A 19 13.56 3.29 -1.55
CA LEU A 19 12.44 2.50 -2.09
C LEU A 19 11.39 2.16 -1.01
N LYS A 20 11.80 1.89 0.23
CA LYS A 20 10.86 1.73 1.35
C LYS A 20 10.00 2.99 1.53
N ARG A 21 10.62 4.17 1.58
CA ARG A 21 9.90 5.46 1.70
C ARG A 21 8.97 5.73 0.52
N LYS A 22 9.46 5.57 -0.72
CA LYS A 22 8.62 5.74 -1.93
C LYS A 22 7.45 4.75 -1.94
N ALA A 23 7.65 3.53 -1.43
CA ALA A 23 6.62 2.50 -1.36
C ALA A 23 5.55 2.73 -0.29
N THR A 24 5.86 3.42 0.80
CA THR A 24 4.89 3.84 1.82
C THR A 24 4.10 5.06 1.37
N GLU A 25 4.72 5.98 0.63
CA GLU A 25 4.04 7.13 0.01
C GLU A 25 3.12 6.70 -1.14
N ASN A 26 3.54 5.71 -1.94
CA ASN A 26 2.82 5.22 -3.12
C ASN A 26 2.31 3.79 -2.91
N MET A 27 1.36 3.61 -2.00
CA MET A 27 0.81 2.29 -1.62
C MET A 27 0.16 1.54 -2.79
N CYS A 28 -0.46 2.26 -3.73
CA CYS A 28 -1.17 1.68 -4.88
C CYS A 28 -0.25 1.25 -6.03
N GLU A 29 1.00 1.71 -6.07
CA GLU A 29 1.93 1.33 -7.15
C GLU A 29 2.52 -0.06 -6.94
N ARG A 30 2.77 -0.79 -8.03
CA ARG A 30 3.43 -2.11 -7.96
C ARG A 30 4.88 -1.96 -7.50
N PRO A 31 5.38 -2.78 -6.54
CA PRO A 31 6.76 -2.72 -6.08
C PRO A 31 7.81 -2.85 -7.19
N SER A 32 7.52 -3.66 -8.23
CA SER A 32 8.39 -3.79 -9.40
C SER A 32 8.52 -2.48 -10.18
N LYS A 33 7.40 -1.75 -10.37
CA LYS A 33 7.40 -0.45 -11.05
C LYS A 33 8.25 0.56 -10.27
N LEU A 34 8.09 0.62 -8.95
CA LEU A 34 8.88 1.48 -8.07
C LEU A 34 10.37 1.16 -8.19
N LEU A 35 10.74 -0.11 -8.08
CA LEU A 35 12.13 -0.56 -8.24
C LEU A 35 12.67 -0.14 -9.61
N HIS A 36 12.04 -0.56 -10.70
CA HIS A 36 12.53 -0.26 -12.05
C HIS A 36 12.61 1.24 -12.35
N SER A 37 11.64 2.04 -11.87
CA SER A 37 11.71 3.51 -11.99
C SER A 37 12.94 4.07 -11.26
N TYR A 38 13.19 3.61 -10.04
CA TYR A 38 14.32 4.08 -9.24
C TYR A 38 15.65 3.71 -9.88
N LEU A 39 15.79 2.47 -10.38
CA LEU A 39 17.03 2.04 -11.03
C LEU A 39 17.32 2.85 -12.29
N ARG A 40 16.27 3.15 -13.07
CA ARG A 40 16.36 3.96 -14.28
C ARG A 40 16.71 5.41 -13.96
N GLU A 41 16.13 5.99 -12.91
CA GLU A 41 16.38 7.38 -12.49
C GLU A 41 17.80 7.57 -11.93
N ASN A 42 18.35 6.56 -11.26
CA ASN A 42 19.63 6.66 -10.55
C ASN A 42 20.81 6.00 -11.29
N ASN A 43 20.60 5.44 -12.48
CA ASN A 43 21.62 4.75 -13.30
C ASN A 43 22.48 3.73 -12.52
N THR A 44 21.88 3.02 -11.56
CA THR A 44 22.60 2.09 -10.69
C THR A 44 22.72 0.71 -11.34
N ASN A 45 23.95 0.28 -11.63
CA ASN A 45 24.24 -1.08 -12.14
C ASN A 45 24.77 -2.03 -11.05
N ALA A 46 24.92 -1.56 -9.81
CA ALA A 46 25.59 -2.27 -8.70
C ALA A 46 24.72 -3.33 -7.98
N ILE A 47 23.55 -3.68 -8.51
CA ILE A 47 22.54 -4.50 -7.81
C ILE A 47 22.38 -5.86 -8.46
N THR A 48 22.53 -6.90 -7.65
CA THR A 48 22.37 -8.28 -8.08
C THR A 48 20.90 -8.71 -8.04
N THR A 49 20.59 -9.84 -8.66
CA THR A 49 19.26 -10.48 -8.56
C THR A 49 18.86 -10.81 -7.12
N LYS A 50 19.84 -11.14 -6.26
CA LYS A 50 19.62 -11.39 -4.83
C LYS A 50 19.21 -10.12 -4.10
N ASP A 51 19.87 -9.00 -4.40
CA ASP A 51 19.55 -7.69 -3.81
C ASP A 51 18.14 -7.25 -4.19
N VAL A 52 17.72 -7.48 -5.44
CA VAL A 52 16.35 -7.23 -5.91
C VAL A 52 15.32 -7.97 -5.05
N THR A 53 15.58 -9.24 -4.72
CA THR A 53 14.70 -10.04 -3.85
C THR A 53 14.61 -9.43 -2.44
N TYR A 54 15.73 -9.06 -1.85
CA TYR A 54 15.75 -8.44 -0.51
C TYR A 54 15.07 -7.07 -0.50
N ILE A 55 15.30 -6.24 -1.51
CA ILE A 55 14.66 -4.93 -1.64
C ILE A 55 13.13 -5.10 -1.75
N LYS A 56 12.66 -6.03 -2.59
CA LYS A 56 11.22 -6.33 -2.70
C LYS A 56 10.63 -6.83 -1.39
N HIS A 57 11.36 -7.67 -0.65
CA HIS A 57 10.94 -8.11 0.68
C HIS A 57 10.82 -6.95 1.66
N ASN A 58 11.83 -6.06 1.71
CA ASN A 58 11.82 -4.87 2.55
C ASN A 58 10.66 -3.92 2.22
N ILE A 59 10.37 -3.72 0.92
CA ILE A 59 9.20 -2.95 0.46
C ILE A 59 7.90 -3.62 0.95
N PHE A 60 7.79 -4.94 0.82
CA PHE A 60 6.60 -5.67 1.26
C PHE A 60 6.38 -5.52 2.76
N GLN A 61 7.42 -5.70 3.58
CA GLN A 61 7.34 -5.55 5.03
C GLN A 61 6.94 -4.13 5.44
N ALA A 62 7.52 -3.11 4.82
CA ALA A 62 7.16 -1.70 5.08
C ALA A 62 5.70 -1.39 4.72
N ARG A 63 5.16 -2.01 3.67
CA ARG A 63 3.73 -1.89 3.33
C ARG A 63 2.84 -2.70 4.26
N ALA A 64 3.29 -3.87 4.69
CA ALA A 64 2.54 -4.73 5.59
C ALA A 64 2.29 -4.05 6.94
N SER A 65 3.27 -3.30 7.47
CA SER A 65 3.13 -2.55 8.72
C SER A 65 2.12 -1.40 8.66
N LEU A 66 1.75 -0.92 7.46
CA LEU A 66 0.76 0.14 7.26
C LEU A 66 -0.65 -0.39 6.99
N ARG A 67 -0.78 -1.66 6.55
CA ARG A 67 -2.08 -2.25 6.27
C ARG A 67 -2.73 -2.73 7.57
N PRO A 68 -4.06 -2.63 7.69
CA PRO A 68 -4.76 -3.29 8.78
C PRO A 68 -4.52 -4.80 8.71
N ASN A 69 -4.49 -5.44 9.88
CA ASN A 69 -4.39 -6.89 9.96
C ASN A 69 -5.56 -7.55 9.24
N LEU A 70 -5.31 -8.72 8.65
CA LEU A 70 -6.34 -9.48 7.99
C LEU A 70 -7.41 -9.90 9.02
N PRO A 71 -8.67 -9.47 8.87
CA PRO A 71 -9.72 -9.81 9.82
C PRO A 71 -10.00 -11.32 9.81
N ARG A 72 -10.20 -11.91 10.99
CA ARG A 72 -10.49 -13.34 11.18
C ARG A 72 -11.98 -13.63 11.35
N SER A 73 -12.79 -12.60 11.58
CA SER A 73 -14.24 -12.73 11.74
C SER A 73 -15.00 -11.61 11.04
N ARG A 74 -16.28 -11.84 10.74
CA ARG A 74 -17.17 -10.80 10.17
C ARG A 74 -17.29 -9.59 11.09
N GLN A 75 -17.36 -9.83 12.40
CA GLN A 75 -17.46 -8.75 13.39
C GLN A 75 -16.21 -7.86 13.38
N GLU A 76 -15.03 -8.48 13.32
CA GLU A 76 -13.76 -7.77 13.25
C GLU A 76 -13.64 -6.91 11.99
N VAL A 77 -14.17 -7.36 10.84
CA VAL A 77 -14.28 -6.53 9.63
C VAL A 77 -15.08 -5.27 9.93
N HIS A 78 -16.25 -5.41 10.55
CA HIS A 78 -17.13 -4.28 10.87
C HIS A 78 -16.49 -3.31 11.86
N ASP A 79 -15.73 -3.80 12.83
CA ASP A 79 -15.06 -2.98 13.83
C ASP A 79 -13.86 -2.24 13.23
N ILE A 80 -13.02 -2.92 12.43
CA ILE A 80 -11.92 -2.28 11.68
C ILE A 80 -12.45 -1.18 10.75
N LEU A 81 -13.56 -1.43 10.05
CA LEU A 81 -14.16 -0.45 9.14
C LEU A 81 -14.84 0.73 9.85
N LYS A 82 -15.11 0.67 11.16
CA LYS A 82 -15.54 1.86 11.92
C LYS A 82 -14.38 2.80 12.21
N ASP A 83 -13.20 2.24 12.42
CA ASP A 83 -12.01 3.01 12.81
C ASP A 83 -11.26 3.58 11.59
N ILE A 84 -11.39 2.95 10.42
CA ILE A 84 -10.77 3.42 9.18
C ILE A 84 -11.63 4.49 8.52
N ASP A 85 -11.00 5.61 8.16
CA ASP A 85 -11.60 6.64 7.32
C ASP A 85 -11.61 6.20 5.84
N VAL A 86 -12.73 5.62 5.39
CA VAL A 86 -12.89 5.08 4.03
C VAL A 86 -13.44 6.16 3.10
N LYS A 87 -12.53 6.81 2.37
CA LYS A 87 -12.82 7.88 1.40
C LYS A 87 -12.37 7.52 -0.01
N THR A 88 -12.95 8.20 -1.00
CA THR A 88 -12.45 8.19 -2.37
C THR A 88 -11.15 9.00 -2.50
N TYR A 89 -10.51 8.91 -3.65
CA TYR A 89 -9.35 9.76 -3.98
C TYR A 89 -9.66 11.26 -3.88
N GLU A 90 -10.91 11.65 -4.17
CA GLU A 90 -11.39 13.03 -4.11
C GLU A 90 -11.84 13.44 -2.70
N GLY A 91 -11.75 12.54 -1.72
CA GLY A 91 -12.09 12.80 -0.32
C GLY A 91 -13.55 12.56 0.05
N ASN A 92 -14.38 12.08 -0.89
CA ASN A 92 -15.80 11.78 -0.63
C ASN A 92 -15.93 10.51 0.22
N THR A 93 -16.89 10.49 1.15
CA THR A 93 -17.19 9.29 1.95
C THR A 93 -17.60 8.14 1.03
N TYR A 94 -16.90 7.01 1.18
CA TYR A 94 -17.12 5.84 0.32
C TYR A 94 -17.78 4.66 1.04
N LEU A 95 -17.61 4.53 2.36
CA LEU A 95 -18.36 3.57 3.17
C LEU A 95 -19.67 4.19 3.65
N GLN A 96 -20.77 3.86 2.98
CA GLN A 96 -22.10 4.46 3.22
C GLN A 96 -22.89 3.73 4.31
N VAL A 97 -22.75 2.41 4.38
CA VAL A 97 -23.45 1.59 5.38
C VAL A 97 -22.48 0.58 5.98
N ASN A 98 -22.40 0.56 7.30
CA ASN A 98 -21.71 -0.46 8.07
C ASN A 98 -22.68 -1.10 9.08
N ASN A 99 -23.40 -2.15 8.67
CA ASN A 99 -24.39 -2.83 9.52
C ASN A 99 -23.89 -4.19 10.00
N ALA A 100 -23.23 -4.19 11.17
CA ALA A 100 -22.70 -5.39 11.80
C ALA A 100 -23.77 -6.44 12.14
N LYS A 101 -24.98 -6.01 12.55
CA LYS A 101 -26.07 -6.93 12.95
C LYS A 101 -26.57 -7.76 11.79
N LYS A 102 -26.74 -7.14 10.61
CA LYS A 102 -27.16 -7.83 9.38
C LYS A 102 -25.97 -8.40 8.59
N GLY A 103 -24.75 -8.03 8.97
CA GLY A 103 -23.53 -8.41 8.25
C GLY A 103 -23.44 -7.80 6.86
N ILE A 104 -23.95 -6.56 6.69
CA ILE A 104 -24.05 -5.85 5.40
C ILE A 104 -23.10 -4.64 5.41
N LEU A 105 -22.38 -4.47 4.30
CA LEU A 105 -21.55 -3.32 3.99
C LEU A 105 -22.01 -2.72 2.66
N LEU A 106 -22.06 -1.39 2.57
CA LEU A 106 -22.33 -0.68 1.32
C LEU A 106 -21.18 0.28 1.03
N PHE A 107 -20.49 0.05 -0.08
CA PHE A 107 -19.48 0.94 -0.62
C PHE A 107 -20.05 1.68 -1.82
N SER A 108 -20.21 2.98 -1.71
CA SER A 108 -20.70 3.86 -2.78
C SER A 108 -20.41 5.32 -2.43
N THR A 109 -20.55 6.21 -3.41
CA THR A 109 -20.64 7.65 -3.16
C THR A 109 -22.09 8.10 -3.26
N ASP A 110 -22.39 9.28 -2.74
CA ASP A 110 -23.72 9.89 -2.88
C ASP A 110 -24.07 10.14 -4.35
N GLU A 111 -23.07 10.53 -5.15
CA GLU A 111 -23.22 10.69 -6.61
C GLU A 111 -23.60 9.39 -7.30
N ASN A 112 -22.94 8.28 -6.96
CA ASN A 112 -23.28 6.96 -7.51
C ASN A 112 -24.71 6.55 -7.13
N LEU A 113 -25.11 6.77 -5.87
CA LEU A 113 -26.46 6.42 -5.41
C LEU A 113 -27.52 7.29 -6.09
N LYS A 114 -27.25 8.59 -6.25
CA LYS A 114 -28.12 9.53 -6.96
C LYS A 114 -28.26 9.12 -8.42
N PHE A 115 -27.16 8.86 -9.11
CA PHE A 115 -27.16 8.39 -10.50
C PHE A 115 -27.97 7.10 -10.67
N LEU A 116 -27.80 6.14 -9.76
CA LEU A 116 -28.57 4.90 -9.77
C LEU A 116 -30.07 5.14 -9.52
N SER A 117 -30.43 6.11 -8.68
CA SER A 117 -31.84 6.46 -8.42
C SER A 117 -32.52 7.17 -9.59
N GLU A 118 -31.74 7.86 -10.43
CA GLU A 118 -32.22 8.57 -11.63
C GLU A 118 -32.23 7.67 -12.88
N SER A 119 -31.56 6.52 -12.83
CA SER A 119 -31.54 5.55 -13.92
C SER A 119 -32.85 4.76 -13.97
N THR A 120 -33.83 5.30 -14.68
CA THR A 120 -35.01 4.53 -15.12
C THR A 120 -34.58 3.50 -16.16
N THR A 121 -34.91 2.22 -15.90
CA THR A 121 -34.69 1.09 -16.83
C THR A 121 -35.71 1.11 -17.97
#